data_AF-A0A194PQW5-F1
#
_entry.id   AF-A0A194PQW5-F1
#
_cell.length_a   1.000
_cell.length_b   1.000
_cell.length_c   1.000
_cell.angle_alpha   90.00
_cell.angle_beta   90.00
_cell.angle_gamma   90.00
#
_symmetry.space_group_name_H-M   'P 1'
#
loop_
_entity.id
_entity.type
_entity.pdbx_description
1 polymer ?
#
loop_
_entity_poly.entity_id
_entity_poly.type
_entity_poly.pdbx_seq_one_letter_code
_entity_poly.pdbx_strand_id
1 'polypeptide(L)' 'MDKRLLIGSATRYIAGRHAVQTVYWRKSADGRNGLVKTSKMTFFGKNEGPNKVDSGEMFARVRDKYTM' A
#
# COMPACT_ATOMS: atom_id res chain seq x y z
N MET A 1 -0.13 8.76 13.87
CA MET A 1 -0.43 7.32 13.72
C MET A 1 -0.12 6.63 15.04
N ASP A 2 -1.06 5.89 15.61
CA ASP A 2 -0.79 5.09 16.81
C ASP A 2 0.07 3.87 16.42
N LYS A 3 1.31 3.84 16.90
CA LYS A 3 2.28 2.75 16.63
C LYS A 3 1.80 1.42 17.22
N ARG A 4 0.89 1.43 18.20
CA ARG A 4 0.38 0.25 18.90
C ARG A 4 -0.52 -0.64 18.03
N LEU A 5 -1.01 -0.12 16.91
CA LEU A 5 -1.86 -0.88 15.98
C LEU A 5 -1.08 -1.58 14.87
N LEU A 6 0.22 -1.32 14.69
CA LEU A 6 1.03 -1.97 13.67
C LEU A 6 1.44 -3.38 14.12
N ILE A 7 1.14 -4.38 13.31
CA ILE A 7 1.53 -5.78 13.55
C ILE A 7 2.82 -6.10 12.79
N GLY A 8 2.95 -5.60 11.56
CA GLY A 8 4.15 -5.81 10.77
C GLY A 8 4.10 -5.08 9.44
N SER A 9 5.22 -5.15 8.71
CA SER A 9 5.33 -4.59 7.37
C SER A 9 6.24 -5.41 6.47
N ALA A 10 5.98 -5.36 5.17
CA ALA A 10 6.85 -5.92 4.14
C ALA A 10 7.10 -4.87 3.06
N THR A 11 8.37 -4.69 2.69
CA THR A 11 8.80 -3.74 1.66
C THR A 11 9.43 -4.50 0.51
N ARG A 12 9.05 -4.17 -0.72
CA ARG A 12 9.68 -4.72 -1.93
C ARG A 12 9.99 -3.62 -2.93
N TYR A 13 11.12 -3.76 -3.62
CA TYR A 13 11.42 -3.00 -4.81
C TYR A 13 10.82 -3.68 -6.04
N ILE A 14 10.26 -2.90 -6.96
CA ILE A 14 9.70 -3.36 -8.22
C ILE A 14 10.60 -2.85 -9.34
N ALA A 15 11.55 -3.70 -9.74
CA ALA A 15 12.40 -3.45 -10.91
C ALA A 15 11.52 -3.21 -12.15
N GLY A 16 11.87 -2.21 -12.97
CA GLY A 16 11.09 -1.78 -14.13
C GLY A 16 10.01 -0.72 -13.84
N ARG A 17 9.58 -0.55 -12.58
CA ARG A 17 8.71 0.57 -12.16
C ARG A 17 9.45 1.65 -11.37
N HIS A 18 10.72 1.45 -11.08
CA HIS A 18 11.52 2.30 -10.20
C HIS A 18 10.74 2.66 -8.92
N ALA A 19 10.07 1.67 -8.32
CA ALA A 19 9.13 1.90 -7.25
C ALA A 19 9.38 0.95 -6.08
N VAL A 20 9.19 1.45 -4.85
CA VAL A 20 9.09 0.67 -3.64
C VAL A 20 7.63 0.58 -3.23
N GLN A 21 7.18 -0.64 -2.93
CA GLN A 21 5.90 -0.87 -2.29
C GLN A 21 6.13 -1.35 -0.86
N THR A 22 5.46 -0.70 0.09
CA THR A 22 5.41 -1.15 1.48
C THR A 22 3.99 -1.53 1.85
N VAL A 23 3.81 -2.74 2.36
CA VAL A 23 2.55 -3.23 2.91
C VAL A 23 2.67 -3.21 4.43
N TYR A 24 1.60 -2.80 5.11
CA TYR A 24 1.47 -2.80 6.56
C TYR A 24 0.25 -3.63 6.96
N TRP A 25 0.41 -4.49 7.95
CA TRP A 25 -0.67 -5.20 8.62
C TRP A 25 -0.95 -4.52 9.95
N ARG A 26 -2.21 -4.21 10.22
CA ARG A 26 -2.61 -3.44 11.39
C ARG A 26 -3.81 -4.10 12.09
N LYS A 27 -3.91 -3.92 13.41
CA LYS A 27 -5.16 -4.16 14.12
C LYS A 27 -6.19 -3.13 13.67
N SER A 28 -7.45 -3.53 13.55
CA SER A 28 -8.54 -2.58 13.32
C SER A 28 -8.59 -1.56 14.47
N ALA A 29 -8.73 -0.27 14.14
CA ALA A 29 -8.84 0.79 15.14
C ALA A 29 -10.18 0.74 15.88
N ASP A 30 -11.20 0.15 15.26
CA ASP A 30 -12.59 0.20 15.70
C ASP A 30 -12.92 -0.91 16.72
N GLY A 31 -11.91 -1.63 17.22
CA GLY A 31 -12.08 -2.77 18.13
C GLY A 31 -12.75 -4.01 17.51
N ARG A 32 -13.19 -3.94 16.24
CA ARG A 32 -13.68 -5.10 15.49
C ARG A 32 -12.54 -6.08 15.27
N ASN A 33 -12.77 -7.35 15.58
CA ASN A 33 -11.83 -8.43 15.30
C ASN A 33 -11.49 -8.44 13.81
N GLY A 34 -10.28 -8.02 13.44
CA GLY A 34 -9.88 -7.89 12.05
C GLY A 34 -8.48 -7.34 11.86
N LEU A 35 -7.80 -7.86 10.83
CA LEU A 35 -6.50 -7.43 10.35
C LEU A 35 -6.70 -6.51 9.14
N VAL A 36 -6.29 -5.25 9.26
CA VAL A 36 -6.35 -4.27 8.17
C VAL A 36 -5.02 -4.28 7.43
N LYS A 37 -5.06 -4.58 6.13
CA LYS A 37 -3.90 -4.45 5.24
C LYS A 37 -3.94 -3.09 4.55
N THR A 38 -2.85 -2.35 4.63
CA THR A 38 -2.64 -1.13 3.83
C THR A 38 -1.40 -1.25 3.00
N SER A 39 -1.47 -0.77 1.77
CA SER A 39 -0.31 -0.64 0.88
C SER A 39 0.04 0.83 0.76
N LYS A 40 1.33 1.14 0.64
CA LYS A 40 1.86 2.42 0.20
C LYS A 40 2.87 2.15 -0.93
N MET A 41 2.92 3.04 -1.90
CA MET A 41 3.87 2.96 -3.01
C MET A 41 4.62 4.28 -3.10
N THR A 42 5.91 4.20 -3.41
CA THR A 42 6.79 5.34 -3.57
C THR A 42 7.64 5.11 -4.81
N PHE A 43 7.64 6.08 -5.71
CA PHE A 43 8.38 6.03 -6.96
C PHE A 43 9.68 6.82 -6.80
N PHE A 44 10.76 6.32 -7.38
CA PHE A 44 12.06 6.97 -7.46
C PHE A 44 12.20 7.59 -8.85
N GLY A 45 12.35 8.91 -8.91
CA GLY A 45 12.41 9.67 -10.15
C GLY A 45 11.05 10.24 -10.59
N LYS A 46 11.01 10.84 -11.78
CA LYS A 46 9.78 11.38 -12.36
C LYS A 46 8.89 10.20 -12.79
N ASN A 47 7.64 10.20 -12.35
CA ASN A 47 6.62 9.24 -12.77
C ASN A 47 6.11 9.64 -14.17
N GLU A 48 7.03 9.60 -15.14
CA GLU A 48 6.85 10.06 -16.52
C GLU A 48 7.27 8.91 -17.46
N GLY A 49 6.45 8.64 -18.47
CA GLY A 49 6.66 7.56 -19.44
C GLY A 49 5.44 6.65 -19.62
N PRO A 50 5.49 5.69 -20.56
CA PRO A 50 4.36 4.82 -20.91
C PRO A 50 3.92 3.89 -19.77
N ASN A 51 4.76 3.70 -18.74
CA ASN A 51 4.46 2.91 -17.55
C ASN A 51 4.12 3.78 -16.32
N LYS A 52 3.70 5.04 -16.53
CA LYS A 52 3.27 5.92 -15.45
C LYS A 52 2.18 5.24 -14.62
N VAL A 53 2.36 5.23 -13.31
CA VAL A 53 1.38 4.66 -12.40
C VAL A 53 0.70 5.77 -11.64
N ASP A 54 -0.61 5.95 -11.86
CA ASP A 54 -1.41 6.78 -10.97
C ASP A 54 -1.60 6.05 -9.63
N SER A 55 -0.98 6.59 -8.58
CA SER A 55 -1.09 6.02 -7.25
C SER A 55 -2.52 6.04 -6.71
N GLY A 56 -3.31 7.06 -7.02
CA GLY A 56 -4.71 7.18 -6.61
C GLY A 56 -5.57 6.08 -7.22
N GLU A 57 -5.44 5.88 -8.52
CA GLU A 57 -6.14 4.80 -9.25
C GLU A 57 -5.72 3.41 -8.74
N MET A 58 -4.42 3.20 -8.52
CA MET A 58 -3.93 1.92 -8.00
C MET A 58 -4.46 1.62 -6.59
N PHE A 59 -4.55 2.61 -5.70
CA PHE A 59 -5.12 2.42 -4.36
C PHE A 59 -6.63 2.18 -4.41
N ALA A 60 -7.37 2.83 -5.32
CA ALA A 60 -8.78 2.55 -5.55
C ALA A 60 -8.98 1.09 -5.96
N ARG A 61 -8.26 0.64 -6.99
CA ARG A 61 -8.33 -0.74 -7.49
C ARG A 61 -7.95 -1.80 -6.45
N VAL A 62 -6.97 -1.51 -5.59
CA VAL A 62 -6.62 -2.40 -4.47
C VAL A 62 -7.74 -2.44 -3.45
N ARG A 63 -8.33 -1.30 -3.08
CA ARG A 63 -9.46 -1.25 -2.15
C ARG A 63 -10.61 -2.10 -2.66
N ASP A 64 -11.06 -1.86 -3.89
CA ASP A 64 -12.19 -2.56 -4.49
C ASP A 64 -11.99 -4.09 -4.49
N LYS A 65 -10.77 -4.55 -4.79
CA LYS A 65 -10.42 -5.98 -4.80
C LYS A 65 -10.57 -6.69 -3.44
N TYR A 66 -10.43 -5.98 -2.32
CA TYR A 66 -10.49 -6.56 -0.97
C TYR A 66 -11.74 -6.14 -0.19
N THR A 67 -12.71 -5.48 -0.84
CA THR A 67 -13.99 -5.09 -0.22
C THR A 67 -15.15 -6.03 -0.62
N MET A 68 -14.86 -7.18 -1.25
CA MET A 68 -15.79 -8.30 -1.42
C MET A 68 -15.59 -9.34 -0.33
#